data_AF-A0A6G8D887-F1
#
_entry.id   AF-A0A6G8D887-F1
#
_cell.length_a   1.000
_cell.length_b   1.000
_cell.length_c   1.000
_cell.angle_alpha   90.00
_cell.angle_beta   90.00
_cell.angle_gamma   90.00
#
_symmetry.space_group_name_H-M   'P 1'
#
loop_
_entity.id
_entity.type
_entity.pdbx_description
1 polymer ?
#
loop_
_entity_poly.entity_id
_entity_poly.type
_entity_poly.pdbx_seq_one_letter_code
_entity_poly.pdbx_strand_id
1 'polypeptide(L)' 'MRAKHITNASRGTTNARHFYYALVFVITVLCGKLVVALAAP' A
#
# COMPACT_ATOMS: atom_id res chain seq x y z
N MET A 1 23.80 -5.40 18.49
CA MET A 1 22.52 -5.64 17.78
C MET A 1 22.59 -7.02 17.14
N ARG A 2 21.74 -7.97 17.55
CA ARG A 2 21.70 -9.31 16.95
C ARG A 2 21.07 -9.17 15.57
N ALA A 3 21.83 -9.45 14.52
CA ALA A 3 21.30 -9.55 13.17
C ALA A 3 20.26 -10.68 13.17
N LYS A 4 18.98 -10.33 13.40
CA LYS A 4 17.88 -11.23 13.11
C LYS A 4 18.03 -11.55 11.64
N HIS A 5 18.32 -12.82 11.33
CA HIS A 5 18.44 -13.29 9.97
C HIS A 5 17.10 -12.99 9.29
N ILE A 6 17.03 -11.86 8.58
CA ILE A 6 15.83 -11.47 7.84
C ILE A 6 15.77 -12.47 6.69
N THR A 7 15.07 -13.58 6.93
CA THR A 7 14.84 -14.60 5.91
C THR A 7 14.02 -13.98 4.78
N ASN A 8 14.16 -14.50 3.55
CA ASN A 8 13.35 -14.05 2.42
C ASN A 8 11.84 -14.07 2.73
N ALA A 9 11.38 -15.00 3.59
CA ALA A 9 10.01 -15.01 4.07
C ALA A 9 9.64 -13.74 4.88
N SER A 10 10.49 -13.32 5.83
CA SER A 10 10.28 -12.09 6.60
C SER A 10 10.44 -10.79 5.78
N ARG A 11 11.27 -10.81 4.72
CA ARG A 11 11.32 -9.72 3.73
C ARG A 11 10.00 -9.65 2.96
N GLY A 12 9.54 -10.79 2.46
CA GLY A 12 8.29 -10.91 1.70
C GLY A 12 7.08 -10.39 2.47
N THR A 13 6.95 -10.74 3.75
CA THR A 13 5.84 -10.25 4.59
C THR A 13 5.91 -8.74 4.85
N THR A 14 7.10 -8.20 5.07
CA THR A 14 7.30 -6.75 5.25
C THR A 14 6.99 -5.98 3.96
N ASN A 15 7.47 -6.50 2.81
CA ASN A 15 7.20 -5.92 1.50
C ASN A 15 5.71 -6.01 1.13
N ALA A 16 5.03 -7.12 1.43
CA ALA A 16 3.61 -7.29 1.20
C ALA A 16 2.77 -6.33 2.04
N ARG A 17 3.12 -6.14 3.32
CA ARG A 17 2.47 -5.13 4.17
C ARG A 17 2.64 -3.73 3.59
N HIS A 18 3.84 -3.38 3.16
CA HIS A 18 4.11 -2.07 2.59
C HIS A 18 3.34 -1.84 1.27
N PHE A 19 3.33 -2.85 0.39
CA PHE A 19 2.57 -2.81 -0.86
C PHE A 19 1.06 -2.71 -0.61
N TYR A 20 0.53 -3.42 0.39
CA TYR A 20 -0.87 -3.32 0.79
C TYR A 20 -1.24 -1.90 1.21
N TYR A 21 -0.46 -1.27 2.09
CA TYR A 21 -0.71 0.12 2.49
C TYR A 21 -0.61 1.10 1.31
N ALA A 22 0.38 0.92 0.43
CA ALA A 22 0.53 1.74 -0.76
C ALA A 22 -0.66 1.59 -1.72
N LEU A 23 -1.11 0.36 -1.97
CA LEU A 23 -2.26 0.08 -2.83
C LEU A 23 -3.53 0.70 -2.27
N VAL A 24 -3.80 0.52 -0.97
CA VAL A 24 -4.96 1.13 -0.30
C VAL A 24 -4.92 2.65 -0.46
N PHE A 25 -3.76 3.28 -0.22
CA PHE A 25 -3.61 4.73 -0.38
C PHE A 25 -3.90 5.22 -1.80
N VAL A 26 -3.33 4.54 -2.80
CA VAL A 26 -3.56 4.86 -4.22
C VAL A 26 -5.04 4.74 -4.58
N ILE A 27 -5.70 3.65 -4.16
CA ILE A 27 -7.12 3.43 -4.41
C ILE A 27 -7.96 4.52 -3.74
N THR A 28 -7.69 4.87 -2.48
CA THR A 28 -8.42 5.94 -1.78
C THR A 28 -8.31 7.27 -2.50
N VAL A 29 -7.11 7.68 -2.91
CA VAL A 29 -6.90 8.93 -3.65
C VAL A 29 -7.58 8.88 -5.02
N LEU A 30 -7.45 7.78 -5.75
CA LEU A 30 -8.06 7.60 -7.07
C LEU A 30 -9.59 7.67 -6.99
N CYS A 31 -10.21 6.94 -6.05
CA CYS A 31 -11.65 6.97 -5.84
C CYS A 31 -12.13 8.36 -5.41
N GLY A 32 -11.40 9.07 -4.55
CA GLY A 32 -11.74 10.44 -4.17
C GLY A 32 -11.76 11.37 -5.38
N LYS A 33 -10.74 11.32 -6.24
CA LYS A 33 -10.71 12.15 -7.46
C LYS A 33 -11.74 11.72 -8.50
N LEU A 34 -11.98 10.41 -8.63
CA LEU A 34 -13.00 9.87 -9.52
C LEU A 34 -14.40 10.34 -9.11
N VAL A 35 -14.74 10.25 -7.83
CA VAL A 35 -16.04 10.72 -7.30
C VAL A 35 -16.21 12.21 -7.56
N VAL A 36 -15.18 13.04 -7.32
CA VAL A 36 -15.23 14.47 -7.63
C VAL A 36 -15.44 14.73 -9.12
N ALA A 37 -14.75 14.00 -10.00
CA ALA A 37 -14.90 14.14 -11.44
C ALA A 37 -16.29 13.72 -11.92
N LEU A 38 -16.88 12.66 -11.34
CA LEU A 38 -18.23 12.20 -11.67
C LEU A 38 -19.34 13.07 -11.08
N ALA A 39 -19.06 13.81 -10.00
CA ALA A 39 -20.01 14.69 -9.35
C ALA A 39 -20.03 16.11 -9.95
N ALA A 40 -19.06 16.47 -10.78
CA ALA A 40 -19.10 17.71 -11.54
C ALA A 40 -20.19 17.60 -12.64
N PRO A 41 -21.20 18.49 -12.65
CA PRO A 41 -22.30 18.46 -13.62
C PRO A 41 -21.89 18.87 -15.04
#